data_AF-A0A7X1AUQ3-F1
#
_entry.id   AF-A0A7X1AUQ3-F1
#
_cell.length_a   1.000
_cell.length_b   1.000
_cell.length_c   1.000
_cell.angle_alpha   90.00
_cell.angle_beta   90.00
_cell.angle_gamma   90.00
#
_symmetry.space_group_name_H-M   'P 1'
#
loop_
_entity.id
_entity.type
_entity.pdbx_description
1 polymer ?
#
loop_
_entity_poly.entity_id
_entity_poly.type
_entity_poly.pdbx_seq_one_letter_code
_entity_poly.pdbx_strand_id
1 'polypeptide(L)'
;MQTFNKSPVSVKGLPAFQMDSRQGWVLQAPWGSGNSGILTFAAELDTEMAASWYEAHEPDFWKETAWAVGFTEHPIGADDVFMDVDTGPVLFEFGSVASGFGIGAANTVGRLDHVVPLTLEAVACAWPSPFGFLVPGIMGKVGADSWSLGEVALLFCMTRPNQTDTVISFSGDIPGIVWGLLAFYWGVGLLFIVLELRGIRRIIARHRASKRNTVEPD
;
A
#
# COMPACT_ATOMS: atom_id res chain seq x y z
N MET A 1 44.63 -13.66 -9.76
CA MET A 1 44.41 -12.55 -8.81
C MET A 1 43.35 -11.65 -9.43
N GLN A 2 42.08 -11.89 -9.13
CA GLN A 2 40.97 -11.12 -9.70
C GLN A 2 40.90 -9.75 -9.01
N THR A 3 40.75 -8.71 -9.81
CA THR A 3 40.73 -7.30 -9.39
C THR A 3 39.53 -7.00 -8.52
N PHE A 4 39.81 -6.54 -7.30
CA PHE A 4 38.88 -6.14 -6.26
C PHE A 4 38.34 -4.73 -6.54
N ASN A 5 37.13 -4.61 -7.10
CA ASN A 5 36.42 -3.33 -7.07
C ASN A 5 34.91 -3.52 -7.30
N LYS A 6 34.14 -3.80 -6.25
CA LYS A 6 32.69 -3.53 -6.19
C LYS A 6 32.32 -3.12 -4.75
N SER A 7 31.73 -1.92 -4.63
CA SER A 7 31.38 -1.22 -3.39
C SER A 7 30.43 -2.01 -2.47
N PRO A 8 30.33 -1.66 -1.17
CA PRO A 8 29.36 -2.23 -0.22
C PRO A 8 27.89 -1.87 -0.52
N VAL A 9 27.65 -1.32 -1.71
CA VAL A 9 26.40 -0.76 -2.18
C VAL A 9 26.14 -1.38 -3.54
N SER A 10 24.88 -1.63 -3.89
CA SER A 10 24.53 -2.15 -5.22
C SER A 10 25.07 -1.24 -6.33
N VAL A 11 25.02 -1.70 -7.59
CA VAL A 11 25.57 -1.01 -8.78
C VAL A 11 25.11 0.46 -8.91
N LYS A 12 24.04 0.87 -8.20
CA LYS A 12 23.48 2.22 -8.20
C LYS A 12 23.51 2.96 -6.86
N GLY A 13 24.17 2.44 -5.83
CA GLY A 13 24.27 3.13 -4.53
C GLY A 13 23.12 2.88 -3.55
N LEU A 14 22.23 1.92 -3.84
CA LEU A 14 21.20 1.48 -2.89
C LEU A 14 21.72 0.41 -1.91
N PRO A 15 21.34 0.48 -0.62
CA PRO A 15 21.55 -0.59 0.34
C PRO A 15 21.10 -1.96 -0.18
N ALA A 16 22.00 -2.93 -0.09
CA ALA A 16 21.69 -4.33 -0.37
C ALA A 16 20.74 -4.89 0.69
N PHE A 17 19.85 -5.82 0.29
CA PHE A 17 18.96 -6.47 1.25
C PHE A 17 19.75 -7.37 2.22
N GLN A 18 20.77 -8.08 1.72
CA GLN A 18 21.63 -8.91 2.56
C GLN A 18 23.10 -8.75 2.18
N MET A 19 23.96 -8.67 3.21
CA MET A 19 25.41 -8.61 3.06
C MET A 19 26.12 -9.62 3.97
N ASP A 20 27.26 -10.13 3.51
CA ASP A 20 28.19 -10.89 4.34
C ASP A 20 28.94 -9.91 5.26
N SER A 21 28.74 -10.04 6.57
CA SER A 21 29.31 -9.12 7.57
C SER A 21 30.83 -9.23 7.74
N ARG A 22 31.44 -10.34 7.32
CA ARG A 22 32.89 -10.57 7.44
C ARG A 22 33.64 -10.08 6.20
N GLN A 23 33.02 -10.26 5.03
CA GLN A 23 33.66 -10.03 3.74
C GLN A 23 33.15 -8.74 3.06
N GLY A 24 32.03 -8.19 3.52
CA GLY A 24 31.39 -7.02 2.93
C GLY A 24 30.75 -7.31 1.57
N TRP A 25 30.43 -8.59 1.29
CA TRP A 25 29.89 -9.00 0.00
C TRP A 25 28.38 -8.85 -0.03
N VAL A 26 27.84 -8.36 -1.15
CA VAL A 26 26.40 -8.37 -1.38
C VAL A 26 25.97 -9.83 -1.62
N LEU A 27 25.10 -10.34 -0.75
CA LEU A 27 24.49 -11.67 -0.87
C LEU A 27 23.16 -11.60 -1.61
N GLN A 28 22.38 -10.55 -1.36
CA GLN A 28 21.10 -10.30 -2.02
C GLN A 28 21.00 -8.85 -2.44
N ALA A 29 20.52 -8.62 -3.67
CA ALA A 29 20.35 -7.31 -4.26
C ALA A 29 19.36 -6.44 -3.43
N PRO A 30 19.32 -5.11 -3.65
CA PRO A 30 18.32 -4.24 -3.04
C PRO A 30 16.90 -4.74 -3.33
N TRP A 31 16.03 -4.69 -2.32
CA TRP A 31 14.60 -5.00 -2.44
C TRP A 31 13.75 -3.75 -2.18
N GLY A 32 12.56 -3.74 -2.75
CA GLY A 32 11.56 -2.69 -2.67
C GLY A 32 11.15 -2.39 -1.24
N SER A 33 10.66 -3.41 -0.51
CA SER A 33 10.28 -3.30 0.90
C SER A 33 11.42 -2.77 1.77
N GLY A 34 12.62 -3.35 1.65
CA GLY A 34 13.79 -2.96 2.42
C GLY A 34 14.23 -1.52 2.16
N ASN A 35 14.36 -1.11 0.90
CA ASN A 35 14.82 0.24 0.55
C ASN A 35 13.76 1.30 0.82
N SER A 36 12.49 1.05 0.52
CA SER A 36 11.39 1.93 0.92
C SER A 36 11.33 2.09 2.45
N GLY A 37 11.55 1.00 3.20
CA GLY A 37 11.64 1.04 4.66
C GLY A 37 12.79 1.91 5.16
N ILE A 38 13.99 1.74 4.61
CA ILE A 38 15.17 2.57 4.95
C ILE A 38 14.93 4.05 4.62
N LEU A 39 14.42 4.33 3.41
CA LEU A 39 14.19 5.70 2.92
C LEU A 39 13.13 6.46 3.73
N THR A 40 12.21 5.75 4.39
CA THR A 40 11.24 6.35 5.32
C THR A 40 11.92 7.10 6.47
N PHE A 41 13.12 6.67 6.88
CA PHE A 41 13.91 7.27 7.96
C PHE A 41 15.11 8.06 7.47
N ALA A 42 15.64 7.77 6.27
CA ALA A 42 16.91 8.32 5.79
C ALA A 42 16.99 9.86 5.87
N ALA A 43 15.91 10.55 5.53
CA ALA A 43 15.87 12.02 5.54
C ALA A 43 15.94 12.66 6.94
N GLU A 44 15.70 11.90 8.02
CA GLU A 44 15.93 12.39 9.38
C GLU A 44 17.42 12.47 9.73
N LEU A 45 18.25 11.70 9.02
CA LEU A 45 19.70 11.65 9.22
C LEU A 45 20.41 12.58 8.24
N ASP A 46 20.05 12.49 6.96
CA ASP A 46 20.66 13.26 5.88
C ASP A 46 19.66 13.37 4.70
N THR A 47 19.21 14.59 4.44
CA THR A 47 18.21 14.89 3.41
C THR A 47 18.77 14.76 1.99
N GLU A 48 20.04 15.12 1.78
CA GLU A 48 20.70 15.02 0.47
C GLU A 48 20.93 13.55 0.09
N MET A 49 21.39 12.74 1.05
CA MET A 49 21.56 11.31 0.87
C MET A 49 20.22 10.61 0.62
N ALA A 50 19.18 10.97 1.37
CA ALA A 50 17.85 10.40 1.19
C ALA A 50 17.29 10.71 -0.21
N ALA A 51 17.44 11.95 -0.70
CA ALA A 51 17.04 12.33 -2.04
C ALA A 51 17.83 11.53 -3.10
N SER A 52 19.15 11.43 -2.97
CA SER A 52 19.99 10.66 -3.91
C SER A 52 19.64 9.17 -3.93
N TRP A 53 19.37 8.56 -2.77
CA TRP A 53 18.93 7.17 -2.72
C TRP A 53 17.53 6.99 -3.29
N TYR A 54 16.62 7.94 -3.08
CA TYR A 54 15.30 7.87 -3.70
C TYR A 54 15.38 7.97 -5.23
N GLU A 55 16.20 8.87 -5.76
CA GLU A 55 16.48 8.99 -7.21
C GLU A 55 17.10 7.71 -7.80
N ALA A 56 17.90 6.98 -7.01
CA ALA A 56 18.44 5.69 -7.42
C ALA A 56 17.41 4.54 -7.31
N HIS A 57 16.47 4.64 -6.36
CA HIS A 57 15.42 3.66 -6.08
C HIS A 57 14.29 3.69 -7.10
N GLU A 58 13.79 4.89 -7.41
CA GLU A 58 12.63 5.10 -8.27
C GLU A 58 12.72 4.35 -9.61
N PRO A 59 13.78 4.48 -10.43
CA PRO A 59 13.79 3.87 -11.77
C PRO A 59 13.71 2.35 -11.78
N ASP A 60 14.12 1.70 -10.69
CA ASP A 60 14.17 0.25 -10.59
C ASP A 60 12.94 -0.34 -9.92
N PHE A 61 12.23 0.42 -9.08
CA PHE A 61 11.15 -0.13 -8.26
C PHE A 61 9.81 0.57 -8.45
N TRP A 62 9.78 1.83 -8.92
CA TRP A 62 8.53 2.52 -9.17
C TRP A 62 7.87 2.01 -10.45
N LYS A 63 6.66 1.48 -10.31
CA LYS A 63 5.85 0.99 -11.41
C LYS A 63 4.55 1.77 -11.46
N GLU A 64 4.23 2.26 -12.65
CA GLU A 64 2.99 2.98 -12.92
C GLU A 64 2.26 2.35 -14.10
N THR A 65 0.96 2.12 -13.93
CA THR A 65 0.06 1.66 -14.98
C THR A 65 -1.22 2.48 -14.93
N ALA A 66 -2.05 2.40 -15.98
CA ALA A 66 -3.37 3.06 -15.97
C ALA A 66 -4.30 2.55 -14.84
N TRP A 67 -4.03 1.37 -14.28
CA TRP A 67 -4.88 0.73 -13.27
C TRP A 67 -4.36 0.89 -11.85
N ALA A 68 -3.06 0.74 -11.64
CA ALA A 68 -2.43 0.76 -10.33
C ALA A 68 -1.02 1.34 -10.39
N VAL A 69 -0.57 1.89 -9.27
CA VAL A 69 0.78 2.43 -9.06
C VAL A 69 1.40 1.88 -7.78
N GLY A 70 2.73 1.83 -7.75
CA GLY A 70 3.43 1.55 -6.51
C GLY A 70 4.82 0.98 -6.72
N PHE A 71 5.39 0.51 -5.62
CA PHE A 71 6.72 -0.04 -5.62
C PHE A 71 6.68 -1.56 -5.78
N THR A 72 7.47 -2.08 -6.71
CA THR A 72 7.66 -3.52 -6.87
C THR A 72 8.55 -4.06 -5.75
N GLU A 73 8.43 -5.35 -5.43
CA GLU A 73 9.34 -5.95 -4.42
C GLU A 73 10.74 -6.16 -4.98
N HIS A 74 10.83 -6.66 -6.22
CA HIS A 74 12.10 -6.85 -6.92
C HIS A 74 12.27 -5.75 -7.96
N PRO A 75 13.51 -5.46 -8.39
CA PRO A 75 13.73 -4.55 -9.51
C PRO A 75 12.89 -4.94 -10.72
N ILE A 76 12.32 -3.97 -11.40
CA ILE A 76 11.49 -4.19 -12.59
C ILE A 76 12.30 -4.95 -13.64
N GLY A 77 11.74 -6.07 -14.10
CA GLY A 77 12.40 -6.97 -15.05
C GLY A 77 13.36 -7.97 -14.41
N ALA A 78 13.40 -8.09 -13.08
CA ALA A 78 14.06 -9.20 -12.41
C ALA A 78 13.36 -10.54 -12.71
N ASP A 79 14.14 -11.59 -12.94
CA ASP A 79 13.63 -12.95 -13.20
C ASP A 79 13.14 -13.66 -11.92
N ASP A 80 13.43 -13.10 -10.74
CA ASP A 80 13.09 -13.68 -9.45
C ASP A 80 11.76 -13.13 -8.92
N VAL A 81 10.85 -14.03 -8.57
CA VAL A 81 9.48 -13.73 -8.10
C VAL A 81 9.31 -14.17 -6.64
N PHE A 82 10.41 -14.34 -5.91
CA PHE A 82 10.37 -14.81 -4.53
C PHE A 82 9.61 -13.85 -3.62
N MET A 83 8.66 -14.37 -2.85
CA MET A 83 7.98 -13.64 -1.78
C MET A 83 8.57 -14.09 -0.45
N ASP A 84 9.16 -13.16 0.30
CA ASP A 84 9.55 -13.38 1.69
C ASP A 84 8.42 -12.93 2.64
N VAL A 85 8.50 -13.33 3.90
CA VAL A 85 7.53 -12.97 4.96
C VAL A 85 7.40 -11.45 5.09
N ASP A 86 8.51 -10.73 4.92
CA ASP A 86 8.59 -9.28 5.11
C ASP A 86 8.09 -8.45 3.90
N THR A 87 7.90 -9.09 2.75
CA THR A 87 7.38 -8.46 1.53
C THR A 87 5.87 -8.18 1.61
N GLY A 88 5.16 -8.97 2.41
CA GLY A 88 3.70 -9.06 2.38
C GLY A 88 3.18 -9.59 1.02
N PRO A 89 1.86 -9.50 0.77
CA PRO A 89 1.29 -9.86 -0.53
C PRO A 89 1.93 -9.07 -1.68
N VAL A 90 2.35 -9.78 -2.72
CA VAL A 90 2.77 -9.20 -4.01
C VAL A 90 1.70 -9.49 -5.05
N LEU A 91 1.15 -8.45 -5.66
CA LEU A 91 0.11 -8.56 -6.69
C LEU A 91 0.55 -7.81 -7.94
N PHE A 92 0.62 -8.50 -9.08
CA PHE A 92 1.09 -7.91 -10.35
C PHE A 92 2.45 -7.21 -10.22
N GLU A 93 3.36 -7.81 -9.43
CA GLU A 93 4.68 -7.31 -9.02
C GLU A 93 4.68 -6.19 -7.98
N PHE A 94 3.55 -5.54 -7.72
CA PHE A 94 3.44 -4.52 -6.66
C PHE A 94 3.58 -5.18 -5.29
N GLY A 95 4.62 -4.78 -4.54
CA GLY A 95 4.82 -5.19 -3.16
C GLY A 95 3.94 -4.35 -2.24
N SER A 96 3.05 -4.97 -1.46
CA SER A 96 2.20 -4.24 -0.53
C SER A 96 3.00 -3.52 0.56
N VAL A 97 4.02 -4.17 1.12
CA VAL A 97 4.91 -3.54 2.11
C VAL A 97 5.83 -2.52 1.43
N ALA A 98 6.38 -2.84 0.26
CA ALA A 98 7.18 -1.91 -0.54
C ALA A 98 6.44 -0.61 -0.85
N SER A 99 5.17 -0.71 -1.23
CA SER A 99 4.30 0.43 -1.54
C SER A 99 3.86 1.17 -0.27
N GLY A 100 3.55 0.45 0.81
CA GLY A 100 3.22 1.02 2.11
C GLY A 100 4.36 1.89 2.68
N PHE A 101 5.57 1.34 2.76
CA PHE A 101 6.76 2.12 3.11
C PHE A 101 7.10 3.16 2.04
N GLY A 102 6.81 2.87 0.78
CA GLY A 102 7.00 3.79 -0.35
C GLY A 102 6.27 5.12 -0.17
N ILE A 103 5.11 5.13 0.49
CA ILE A 103 4.40 6.36 0.87
C ILE A 103 5.30 7.23 1.76
N GLY A 104 5.86 6.63 2.82
CA GLY A 104 6.74 7.33 3.76
C GLY A 104 8.01 7.81 3.09
N ALA A 105 8.68 6.93 2.35
CA ALA A 105 9.89 7.23 1.58
C ALA A 105 9.68 8.38 0.59
N ALA A 106 8.58 8.38 -0.16
CA ALA A 106 8.28 9.43 -1.12
C ALA A 106 7.98 10.77 -0.43
N ASN A 107 7.27 10.73 0.70
CA ASN A 107 6.87 11.95 1.39
C ASN A 107 8.05 12.65 2.05
N THR A 108 9.00 11.89 2.63
CA THR A 108 10.19 12.48 3.26
C THR A 108 11.08 13.23 2.28
N VAL A 109 11.10 12.84 1.00
CA VAL A 109 11.85 13.52 -0.07
C VAL A 109 10.97 14.42 -0.96
N GLY A 110 9.73 14.71 -0.55
CA GLY A 110 8.87 15.70 -1.22
C GLY A 110 8.26 15.26 -2.56
N ARG A 111 8.14 13.96 -2.81
CA ARG A 111 7.56 13.38 -4.05
C ARG A 111 6.06 13.14 -3.93
N LEU A 112 5.27 14.22 -3.87
CA LEU A 112 3.82 14.11 -3.72
C LEU A 112 3.15 13.45 -4.93
N ASP A 113 3.79 13.53 -6.10
CA ASP A 113 3.44 12.79 -7.31
C ASP A 113 3.37 11.27 -7.09
N HIS A 114 4.16 10.72 -6.16
CA HIS A 114 4.08 9.31 -5.77
C HIS A 114 3.23 9.08 -4.51
N VAL A 115 3.35 9.97 -3.51
CA VAL A 115 2.61 9.85 -2.23
C VAL A 115 1.11 9.83 -2.43
N VAL A 116 0.59 10.76 -3.24
CA VAL A 116 -0.86 10.95 -3.41
C VAL A 116 -1.52 9.70 -4.01
N PRO A 117 -1.11 9.18 -5.18
CA PRO A 117 -1.78 8.03 -5.76
C PRO A 117 -1.57 6.75 -4.92
N LEU A 118 -0.39 6.54 -4.33
CA LEU A 118 -0.16 5.44 -3.38
C LEU A 118 -1.11 5.49 -2.17
N THR A 119 -1.30 6.69 -1.61
CA THR A 119 -2.19 6.90 -0.47
C THR A 119 -3.64 6.66 -0.86
N LEU A 120 -4.07 7.13 -2.03
CA LEU A 120 -5.42 6.89 -2.55
C LEU A 120 -5.69 5.40 -2.72
N GLU A 121 -4.75 4.64 -3.30
CA GLU A 121 -4.87 3.18 -3.42
C GLU A 121 -4.88 2.49 -2.07
N ALA A 122 -3.98 2.85 -1.16
CA ALA A 122 -3.93 2.25 0.17
C ALA A 122 -5.24 2.48 0.94
N VAL A 123 -5.80 3.70 0.91
CA VAL A 123 -7.09 4.01 1.55
C VAL A 123 -8.24 3.27 0.86
N ALA A 124 -8.26 3.22 -0.48
CA ALA A 124 -9.27 2.49 -1.23
C ALA A 124 -9.20 0.97 -0.99
N CYS A 125 -8.02 0.42 -0.74
CA CYS A 125 -7.84 -1.00 -0.40
C CYS A 125 -8.09 -1.28 1.08
N ALA A 126 -7.99 -0.28 1.96
CA ALA A 126 -8.05 -0.46 3.41
C ALA A 126 -9.39 -1.02 3.92
N TRP A 127 -10.47 -0.82 3.15
CA TRP A 127 -11.83 -1.28 3.46
C TRP A 127 -12.29 -0.85 4.86
N PRO A 128 -12.72 0.41 5.03
CA PRO A 128 -13.13 0.91 6.33
C PRO A 128 -14.33 0.13 6.87
N SER A 129 -14.25 -0.27 8.13
CA SER A 129 -15.33 -0.91 8.87
C SER A 129 -15.55 -0.20 10.22
N PRO A 130 -16.66 -0.46 10.93
CA PRO A 130 -16.87 0.07 12.28
C PRO A 130 -15.79 -0.32 13.30
N PHE A 131 -14.95 -1.32 12.99
CA PHE A 131 -13.93 -1.86 13.89
C PHE A 131 -12.50 -1.57 13.43
N GLY A 132 -12.31 -0.69 12.44
CA GLY A 132 -11.01 -0.37 11.84
C GLY A 132 -10.92 -0.73 10.36
N PHE A 133 -9.72 -0.67 9.81
CA PHE A 133 -9.44 -0.99 8.42
C PHE A 133 -9.17 -2.48 8.25
N LEU A 134 -10.04 -3.17 7.52
CA LEU A 134 -10.02 -4.63 7.45
C LEU A 134 -8.73 -5.17 6.84
N VAL A 135 -8.27 -4.60 5.72
CA VAL A 135 -7.11 -5.16 4.99
C VAL A 135 -5.80 -4.96 5.77
N PRO A 136 -5.45 -3.74 6.23
CA PRO A 136 -4.30 -3.53 7.11
C PRO A 136 -4.40 -4.34 8.40
N GLY A 137 -5.60 -4.45 8.98
CA GLY A 137 -5.84 -5.22 10.20
C GLY A 137 -5.55 -6.72 10.02
N ILE A 138 -6.05 -7.31 8.93
CA ILE A 138 -5.78 -8.70 8.56
C ILE A 138 -4.29 -8.90 8.28
N MET A 139 -3.64 -8.00 7.54
CA MET A 139 -2.21 -8.08 7.25
C MET A 139 -1.37 -8.08 8.54
N GLY A 140 -1.66 -7.16 9.47
CA GLY A 140 -1.00 -7.12 10.77
C GLY A 140 -1.22 -8.40 11.59
N LYS A 141 -2.45 -8.93 11.57
CA LYS A 141 -2.80 -10.18 12.27
C LYS A 141 -2.04 -11.37 11.71
N VAL A 142 -1.88 -11.46 10.39
CA VAL A 142 -1.15 -12.55 9.73
C VAL A 142 0.37 -12.42 9.94
N GLY A 143 0.93 -11.22 9.80
CA GLY A 143 2.37 -11.02 9.85
C GLY A 143 2.97 -11.00 11.27
N ALA A 144 2.22 -10.53 12.27
CA ALA A 144 2.75 -10.30 13.61
C ALA A 144 1.77 -10.62 14.74
N ASP A 145 0.72 -11.40 14.47
CA ASP A 145 -0.35 -11.74 15.41
C ASP A 145 -1.09 -10.51 16.02
N SER A 146 -0.97 -9.33 15.39
CA SER A 146 -1.45 -8.05 15.92
C SER A 146 -2.32 -7.29 14.93
N TRP A 147 -3.60 -7.08 15.26
CA TRP A 147 -4.55 -6.37 14.40
C TRP A 147 -4.13 -4.91 14.13
N SER A 148 -3.67 -4.19 15.15
CA SER A 148 -3.35 -2.76 15.01
C SER A 148 -2.05 -2.49 14.26
N LEU A 149 -1.16 -3.49 14.12
CA LEU A 149 0.18 -3.25 13.57
C LEU A 149 0.12 -2.72 12.13
N GLY A 150 -0.68 -3.35 11.26
CA GLY A 150 -0.78 -2.92 9.87
C GLY A 150 -1.40 -1.53 9.72
N GLU A 151 -2.41 -1.20 10.53
CA GLU A 151 -3.03 0.13 10.54
C GLU A 151 -2.04 1.21 11.02
N VAL A 152 -1.33 0.96 12.12
CA VAL A 152 -0.36 1.90 12.68
C VAL A 152 0.84 2.07 11.75
N ALA A 153 1.32 0.99 11.13
CA ALA A 153 2.41 1.07 10.16
C ALA A 153 2.02 1.91 8.92
N LEU A 154 0.80 1.71 8.40
CA LEU A 154 0.31 2.48 7.27
C LEU A 154 0.13 3.96 7.64
N LEU A 155 -0.50 4.24 8.78
CA LEU A 155 -0.67 5.61 9.29
C LEU A 155 0.69 6.28 9.55
N PHE A 156 1.66 5.54 10.10
CA PHE A 156 3.02 6.03 10.30
C PHE A 156 3.64 6.48 8.98
N CYS A 157 3.53 5.68 7.92
CA CYS A 157 4.05 6.02 6.60
C CYS A 157 3.33 7.24 6.00
N MET A 158 2.01 7.32 6.13
CA MET A 158 1.21 8.45 5.63
C MET A 158 1.44 9.77 6.37
N THR A 159 1.94 9.71 7.61
CA THR A 159 2.14 10.89 8.47
C THR A 159 3.60 11.32 8.58
N ARG A 160 4.51 10.70 7.83
CA ARG A 160 5.91 11.13 7.77
C ARG A 160 5.98 12.59 7.34
N PRO A 161 6.71 13.47 8.04
CA PRO A 161 6.87 14.84 7.60
C PRO A 161 7.72 14.89 6.32
N ASN A 162 7.43 15.87 5.48
CA ASN A 162 8.33 16.23 4.39
C ASN A 162 9.56 16.93 4.98
N GLN A 163 10.76 16.45 4.64
CA GLN A 163 12.03 16.92 5.18
C GLN A 163 12.84 17.74 4.16
N THR A 164 12.28 18.03 2.98
CA THR A 164 12.95 18.80 1.94
C THR A 164 12.19 20.09 1.61
N ASP A 165 12.94 21.10 1.16
CA ASP A 165 12.39 22.38 0.70
C ASP A 165 11.75 22.28 -0.69
N THR A 166 12.15 21.29 -1.49
CA THR A 166 11.65 21.09 -2.85
C THR A 166 10.56 20.04 -2.87
N VAL A 167 9.38 20.40 -3.38
CA VAL A 167 8.23 19.51 -3.44
C VAL A 167 7.75 19.36 -4.88
N ILE A 168 7.71 18.12 -5.37
CA ILE A 168 7.09 17.78 -6.64
C ILE A 168 5.61 17.55 -6.38
N SER A 169 4.76 18.41 -6.95
CA SER A 169 3.31 18.36 -6.74
C SER A 169 2.68 17.26 -7.59
N PHE A 170 1.65 16.61 -7.04
CA PHE A 170 0.82 15.68 -7.81
C PHE A 170 -0.01 16.43 -8.87
N SER A 171 0.11 16.00 -10.12
CA SER A 171 -0.67 16.50 -11.27
C SER A 171 -1.22 15.39 -12.17
N GLY A 172 -1.06 14.13 -11.76
CA GLY A 172 -1.47 12.95 -12.51
C GLY A 172 -2.93 12.58 -12.30
N ASP A 173 -3.33 11.48 -12.94
CA ASP A 173 -4.65 10.90 -12.80
C ASP A 173 -4.76 10.02 -11.55
N ILE A 174 -5.99 9.89 -11.03
CA ILE A 174 -6.28 8.94 -9.96
C ILE A 174 -6.22 7.52 -10.53
N PRO A 175 -5.49 6.57 -9.91
CA PRO A 175 -5.39 5.21 -10.41
C PRO A 175 -6.74 4.52 -10.59
N GLY A 176 -6.92 3.78 -11.69
CA GLY A 176 -8.19 3.15 -12.04
C GLY A 176 -8.75 2.21 -10.96
N ILE A 177 -7.88 1.54 -10.20
CA ILE A 177 -8.28 0.65 -9.11
C ILE A 177 -9.07 1.37 -8.02
N VAL A 178 -8.73 2.64 -7.74
CA VAL A 178 -9.44 3.47 -6.75
C VAL A 178 -10.91 3.64 -7.16
N TRP A 179 -11.15 3.98 -8.43
CA TRP A 179 -12.50 4.08 -8.97
C TRP A 179 -13.24 2.75 -8.96
N GLY A 180 -12.55 1.66 -9.31
CA GLY A 180 -13.11 0.31 -9.25
C GLY A 180 -13.58 -0.08 -7.85
N LEU A 181 -12.74 0.16 -6.84
CA LEU A 181 -13.06 -0.12 -5.43
C LEU A 181 -14.16 0.79 -4.90
N LEU A 182 -14.15 2.08 -5.23
CA LEU A 182 -15.23 3.00 -4.88
C LEU A 182 -16.57 2.56 -5.49
N ALA A 183 -16.59 2.21 -6.78
CA ALA A 183 -17.79 1.69 -7.43
C ALA A 183 -18.28 0.40 -6.76
N PHE A 184 -17.35 -0.47 -6.35
CA PHE A 184 -17.68 -1.69 -5.61
C PHE A 184 -18.28 -1.39 -4.23
N TYR A 185 -17.72 -0.43 -3.48
CA TYR A 185 -18.29 0.04 -2.21
C TYR A 185 -19.71 0.56 -2.35
N TRP A 186 -19.92 1.41 -3.35
CA TRP A 186 -21.23 1.93 -3.67
C TRP A 186 -22.22 0.82 -4.04
N GLY A 187 -21.78 -0.15 -4.85
CA GLY A 187 -22.60 -1.29 -5.24
C GLY A 187 -23.04 -2.14 -4.05
N VAL A 188 -22.10 -2.48 -3.16
CA VAL A 188 -22.39 -3.26 -1.94
C VAL A 188 -23.31 -2.48 -1.00
N GLY A 189 -23.05 -1.19 -0.75
CA GLY A 189 -23.90 -0.36 0.09
C GLY A 189 -25.32 -0.22 -0.46
N LEU A 190 -25.45 0.02 -1.77
CA LEU A 190 -26.76 0.10 -2.44
C LEU A 190 -27.51 -1.24 -2.37
N LEU A 191 -26.82 -2.37 -2.52
CA LEU A 191 -27.41 -3.69 -2.40
C LEU A 191 -28.04 -3.88 -1.02
N PHE A 192 -27.32 -3.56 0.06
CA PHE A 192 -27.86 -3.65 1.43
C PHE A 192 -29.10 -2.77 1.61
N ILE A 193 -29.07 -1.52 1.14
CA ILE A 193 -30.21 -0.61 1.21
C ILE A 193 -31.42 -1.19 0.47
N VAL A 194 -31.23 -1.71 -0.74
CA VAL A 194 -32.31 -2.30 -1.55
C VAL A 194 -32.91 -3.54 -0.88
N LEU A 195 -32.08 -4.39 -0.28
CA LEU A 195 -32.53 -5.58 0.43
C LEU A 195 -33.36 -5.21 1.68
N GLU A 196 -32.90 -4.24 2.46
CA GLU A 196 -33.64 -3.74 3.64
C GLU A 196 -34.98 -3.11 3.24
N LEU A 197 -34.99 -2.26 2.21
CA LEU A 197 -36.23 -1.66 1.70
C LEU A 197 -37.22 -2.72 1.20
N ARG A 198 -36.73 -3.79 0.54
CA ARG A 198 -37.56 -4.92 0.12
C ARG A 198 -38.08 -5.71 1.32
N GLY A 199 -37.27 -5.90 2.36
CA GLY A 199 -37.65 -6.54 3.62
C GLY A 199 -38.78 -5.78 4.33
N ILE A 200 -38.60 -4.47 4.53
CA ILE A 200 -39.60 -3.59 5.14
C ILE A 200 -40.91 -3.61 4.35
N ARG A 201 -40.85 -3.50 3.01
CA ARG A 201 -42.05 -3.57 2.16
C ARG A 201 -42.80 -4.90 2.31
N ARG A 202 -42.08 -6.03 2.41
CA ARG A 202 -42.69 -7.35 2.65
C ARG A 202 -43.37 -7.43 4.01
N ILE A 203 -42.76 -6.88 5.06
CA ILE A 203 -43.32 -6.87 6.41
C ILE A 203 -44.60 -6.01 6.44
N ILE A 204 -44.57 -4.80 5.88
CA ILE A 204 -45.73 -3.92 5.80
C ILE A 204 -46.88 -4.59 5.03
N ALA A 205 -46.58 -5.24 3.89
CA ALA A 205 -47.59 -5.94 3.10
C ALA A 205 -48.25 -7.08 3.89
N ARG A 206 -47.47 -7.89 4.61
CA ARG A 206 -47.98 -8.96 5.48
C ARG A 206 -48.85 -8.41 6.61
N HIS A 207 -48.44 -7.30 7.22
CA HIS A 207 -49.20 -6.69 8.32
C HIS A 207 -50.54 -6.10 7.84
N ARG A 208 -50.57 -5.50 6.65
CA ARG A 208 -51.81 -5.04 6.00
C ARG A 208 -52.75 -6.20 5.64
N ALA A 209 -52.21 -7.31 5.14
CA ALA A 209 -53.00 -8.50 4.84
C ALA A 209 -53.59 -9.15 6.11
N SER A 210 -52.81 -9.22 7.20
CA SER A 210 -53.27 -9.75 8.50
C SER A 210 -54.40 -8.89 9.09
N LYS A 211 -54.27 -7.56 9.10
CA LYS A 211 -55.34 -6.65 9.57
C LYS A 211 -56.63 -6.77 8.75
N ARG A 212 -56.54 -7.02 7.44
CA ARG A 212 -57.72 -7.20 6.58
C ARG A 212 -58.51 -8.45 6.96
N ASN A 213 -57.81 -9.56 7.24
CA ASN A 213 -58.44 -10.83 7.62
C ASN A 213 -59.06 -10.81 9.03
N THR A 214 -58.67 -9.89 9.92
CA THR A 214 -59.25 -9.76 11.27
C THR A 214 -60.50 -8.88 11.34
N VAL A 215 -60.81 -8.12 10.29
CA VAL A 215 -61.96 -7.18 10.26
C VAL A 215 -63.18 -7.77 9.53
N GLU A 216 -63.01 -8.88 8.80
CA GLU A 216 -64.12 -9.71 8.29
C GLU A 216 -64.19 -11.04 9.08
N PRO A 217 -64.71 -11.07 10.31
CA PRO A 217 -65.31 -12.28 10.85
C PRO A 217 -66.80 -12.30 10.45
N ASP A 218 -67.22 -13.38 9.79
CA ASP A 218 -68.63 -13.69 9.51
C ASP A 218 -69.51 -13.63 10.77
#